data_AF-A0A960GGI7-F1
#
_entry.id   AF-A0A960GGI7-F1
#
_cell.length_a   1.000
_cell.length_b   1.000
_cell.length_c   1.000
_cell.angle_alpha   90.00
_cell.angle_beta   90.00
_cell.angle_gamma   90.00
#
_symmetry.space_group_name_H-M   'P 1'
#
loop_
_entity.id
_entity.type
_entity.pdbx_description
1 polymer ?
#
loop_
_entity_poly.entity_id
_entity_poly.type
_entity_poly.pdbx_seq_one_letter_code
_entity_poly.pdbx_strand_id
1 'polypeptide(L)'
;LSSTGPTAHFAKHPLRFIAQPLRVRLLRRAVAPAVRQLYRMQGFPSYLTDDERAFALLDAAAFDFSAHRANLAGMRAPTLVAWADDDPVISTETFQALAASVPPGPRLEFADGGHNVQKTHARDIAEAISNLVG
;
A
#
# COMPACT_ATOMS: atom_id res chain seq x y z
N LEU A 1 4.31 2.37 3.32
CA LEU A 1 3.31 1.33 3.67
C LEU A 1 2.00 1.76 3.07
N SER A 2 1.57 1.07 2.02
CA SER A 2 0.31 1.32 1.35
C SER A 2 -0.85 0.81 2.22
N SER A 3 -1.92 1.59 2.33
CA SER A 3 -3.18 1.14 2.93
C SER A 3 -3.97 0.34 1.92
N THR A 4 -3.53 -0.89 1.70
CA THR A 4 -4.21 -1.84 0.80
C THR A 4 -5.24 -2.71 1.50
N GLY A 5 -5.55 -2.43 2.77
CA GLY A 5 -6.59 -3.15 3.50
C GLY A 5 -7.08 -2.47 4.77
N PRO A 6 -8.08 -3.05 5.46
CA PRO A 6 -8.73 -2.46 6.62
C PRO A 6 -7.84 -2.40 7.89
N THR A 7 -6.69 -3.06 7.84
CA THR A 7 -5.78 -3.22 8.98
C THR A 7 -4.33 -2.97 8.60
N ALA A 8 -3.50 -2.76 9.61
CA ALA A 8 -2.07 -2.58 9.42
C ALA A 8 -1.40 -3.92 9.08
N HIS A 9 -0.61 -3.92 8.00
CA HIS A 9 0.29 -5.03 7.65
C HIS A 9 1.36 -5.30 8.73
N PHE A 10 1.74 -4.27 9.48
CA PHE A 10 2.71 -4.34 10.58
C PHE A 10 2.16 -3.65 11.84
N ALA A 11 2.54 -4.12 13.03
CA ALA A 11 2.16 -3.49 14.29
C ALA A 11 2.58 -2.00 14.31
N LYS A 12 1.59 -1.10 14.33
CA LYS A 12 1.79 0.34 14.07
C LYS A 12 2.26 1.18 15.25
N HIS A 13 1.98 0.74 16.48
CA HIS A 13 2.39 1.48 17.67
C HIS A 13 3.89 1.80 17.68
N PRO A 14 4.82 0.86 17.42
CA PRO A 14 6.24 1.20 17.32
C PRO A 14 6.51 2.14 16.14
N LEU A 15 5.88 1.95 14.98
CA LEU A 15 6.20 2.70 13.77
C LEU A 15 5.90 4.21 13.87
N ARG A 16 4.79 4.59 14.55
CA ARG A 16 4.45 6.00 14.79
C ARG A 16 5.50 6.72 15.60
N PHE A 17 6.02 6.10 16.66
CA PHE A 17 7.06 6.68 17.51
C PHE A 17 8.44 6.63 16.84
N ILE A 18 8.75 5.53 16.13
CA ILE A 18 10.01 5.35 15.40
C ILE A 18 10.14 6.34 14.23
N ALA A 19 9.03 6.75 13.62
CA ALA A 19 9.05 7.69 12.51
C ALA A 19 9.16 9.17 12.95
N GLN A 20 8.74 9.55 14.17
CA GLN A 20 8.80 10.96 14.62
C GLN A 20 10.19 11.62 14.47
N PRO A 21 11.30 10.94 14.81
CA PRO A 21 12.65 11.45 14.57
C PRO A 21 12.95 11.90 13.13
N LEU A 22 12.31 11.28 12.13
CA LEU A 22 12.51 11.62 10.70
C LEU A 22 12.06 13.04 10.35
N ARG A 23 11.25 13.67 11.20
CA ARG A 23 10.85 15.09 11.08
C ARG A 23 12.03 16.02 11.25
N VAL A 24 13.05 15.62 12.02
CA VAL A 24 14.27 16.40 12.25
C VAL A 24 15.31 16.07 11.19
N ARG A 25 15.76 17.09 10.44
CA ARG A 25 16.71 16.93 9.31
C ARG A 25 18.00 16.19 9.67
N LEU A 26 18.57 16.44 10.85
CA LEU A 26 19.79 15.78 11.32
C LEU A 26 19.60 14.28 11.54
N LEU A 27 18.52 13.89 12.22
CA LEU A 27 18.20 12.49 12.49
C LEU A 27 17.85 11.73 11.22
N ARG A 28 17.16 12.39 10.28
CA ARG A 28 16.88 11.83 8.95
C ARG A 28 18.16 11.50 8.18
N ARG A 29 19.16 12.39 8.19
CA ARG A 29 20.46 12.12 7.57
C ARG A 29 21.17 10.95 8.23
N ALA A 30 21.09 10.84 9.55
CA ALA A 30 21.72 9.75 10.30
C ALA A 30 21.13 8.37 9.95
N VAL A 31 19.81 8.27 9.75
CA VAL A 31 19.13 7.00 9.47
C VAL A 31 18.96 6.67 7.98
N ALA A 32 19.32 7.61 7.08
CA ALA A 32 19.19 7.46 5.64
C ALA A 32 19.80 6.17 5.04
N PRO A 33 20.97 5.67 5.46
CA PRO A 33 21.51 4.41 4.95
C PRO A 33 20.59 3.20 5.22
N ALA A 34 20.02 3.11 6.42
CA ALA A 34 19.11 2.04 6.79
C ALA A 34 17.79 2.12 6.00
N VAL A 35 17.24 3.33 5.86
CA VAL A 35 16.04 3.58 5.06
C VAL A 35 16.27 3.24 3.58
N ARG A 36 17.42 3.59 3.01
CA ARG A 36 17.79 3.20 1.64
C ARG A 36 17.85 1.70 1.46
N GLN A 37 18.42 0.96 2.41
CA GLN A 37 18.47 -0.50 2.35
C GLN A 37 17.07 -1.10 2.37
N LEU A 38 16.19 -0.61 3.27
CA LEU A 38 14.80 -1.05 3.36
C LEU A 38 14.05 -0.87 2.03
N TYR A 39 14.15 0.30 1.41
CA TYR A 39 13.50 0.59 0.12
C TYR A 39 14.01 -0.30 -1.00
N ARG A 40 15.33 -0.58 -1.02
CA ARG A 40 15.94 -1.45 -2.02
C ARG A 40 15.45 -2.90 -1.89
N MET A 41 15.32 -3.40 -0.66
CA MET A 41 14.77 -4.74 -0.39
C MET A 41 13.30 -4.86 -0.80
N GLN A 42 12.55 -3.76 -0.73
CA GLN A 42 11.15 -3.70 -1.17
C GLN A 42 11.00 -3.42 -2.68
N GLY A 43 12.09 -3.37 -3.44
CA GLY A 43 12.06 -3.14 -4.89
C GLY A 43 11.75 -1.70 -5.31
N PHE A 44 11.81 -0.72 -4.40
CA PHE A 44 11.60 0.68 -4.76
C PHE A 44 12.75 1.24 -5.60
N PRO A 45 12.47 2.20 -6.49
CA PRO A 45 13.49 2.78 -7.36
C PRO A 45 14.66 3.42 -6.59
N SER A 46 15.87 3.27 -7.14
CA SER A 46 17.09 3.82 -6.56
C SER A 46 17.16 5.35 -6.65
N TYR A 47 16.45 5.97 -7.60
CA TYR A 47 16.46 7.41 -7.83
C TYR A 47 15.76 8.25 -6.75
N LEU A 48 15.00 7.61 -5.84
CA LEU A 48 14.39 8.33 -4.72
C LEU A 48 15.48 9.03 -3.88
N THR A 49 15.19 10.24 -3.44
CA THR A 49 16.01 10.97 -2.47
C THR A 49 15.77 10.44 -1.06
N ASP A 50 16.70 10.69 -0.15
CA ASP A 50 16.53 10.28 1.26
C ASP A 50 15.36 10.99 1.93
N ASP A 51 15.06 12.22 1.49
CA ASP A 51 13.91 12.99 1.97
C ASP A 51 12.59 12.37 1.50
N GLU A 52 12.47 12.00 0.21
CA GLU A 52 11.28 11.31 -0.31
C GLU A 52 11.02 9.98 0.41
N ARG A 53 12.07 9.18 0.65
CA ARG A 53 11.94 7.93 1.42
C ARG A 53 11.48 8.20 2.86
N ALA A 54 12.07 9.18 3.53
CA ALA A 54 11.71 9.52 4.90
C ALA A 54 10.28 10.06 5.02
N PHE A 55 9.84 10.89 4.06
CA PHE A 55 8.48 11.40 4.04
C PHE A 55 7.45 10.32 3.74
N ALA A 56 7.75 9.39 2.84
CA ALA A 56 6.88 8.24 2.60
C ALA A 56 6.76 7.31 3.83
N LEU A 57 7.80 7.19 4.65
CA LEU A 57 7.72 6.50 5.96
C LEU A 57 6.88 7.28 6.99
N LEU A 58 7.02 8.60 7.04
CA LEU A 58 6.23 9.46 7.91
C LEU A 58 4.74 9.40 7.56
N ASP A 59 4.41 9.45 6.27
CA ASP A 59 3.04 9.35 5.77
C ASP A 59 2.42 7.99 6.12
N ALA A 60 3.15 6.92 5.85
CA ALA A 60 2.80 5.56 6.24
C ALA A 60 2.54 5.41 7.75
N ALA A 61 3.36 6.07 8.59
CA ALA A 61 3.20 6.06 10.04
C ALA A 61 2.00 6.90 10.50
N ALA A 62 1.68 8.00 9.82
CA ALA A 62 0.56 8.86 10.14
C ALA A 62 -0.80 8.20 9.88
N PHE A 63 -0.87 7.28 8.92
CA PHE A 63 -2.12 6.67 8.46
C PHE A 63 -3.00 6.12 9.60
N ASP A 64 -4.28 6.44 9.58
CA ASP A 64 -5.29 6.04 10.57
C ASP A 64 -6.18 4.93 10.03
N PHE A 65 -5.95 3.70 10.49
CA PHE A 65 -6.77 2.56 10.06
C PHE A 65 -8.18 2.54 10.64
N SER A 66 -8.41 3.20 11.78
CA SER A 66 -9.76 3.29 12.34
C SER A 66 -10.63 4.17 11.46
N ALA A 67 -10.12 5.36 11.11
CA ALA A 67 -10.78 6.25 10.17
C ALA A 67 -10.92 5.59 8.79
N HIS A 68 -9.89 4.90 8.31
CA HIS A 68 -9.96 4.19 7.03
C HIS A 68 -11.05 3.11 7.02
N ARG A 69 -11.17 2.28 8.06
CA ARG A 69 -12.26 1.28 8.15
C ARG A 69 -13.63 1.92 8.14
N ALA A 70 -13.81 3.03 8.86
CA ALA A 70 -15.07 3.77 8.83
C ALA A 70 -15.39 4.28 7.41
N ASN A 71 -14.39 4.75 6.68
CA ASN A 71 -14.54 5.17 5.30
C ASN A 71 -14.92 4.00 4.37
N LEU A 72 -14.24 2.85 4.49
CA LEU A 72 -14.56 1.64 3.70
C LEU A 72 -16.02 1.19 3.95
N ALA A 73 -16.44 1.16 5.22
CA ALA A 73 -17.81 0.80 5.60
C ALA A 73 -18.87 1.80 5.07
N GLY A 74 -18.48 3.06 4.83
CA GLY A 74 -19.35 4.09 4.27
C GLY A 74 -19.43 4.09 2.74
N MET A 75 -18.62 3.29 2.04
CA MET A 75 -18.61 3.25 0.58
C MET A 75 -19.93 2.68 0.03
N ARG A 76 -20.35 3.21 -1.11
CA ARG A 76 -21.57 2.78 -1.82
C ARG A 76 -21.33 2.42 -3.29
N ALA A 77 -20.25 2.92 -3.87
CA ALA A 77 -19.92 2.66 -5.26
C ALA A 77 -19.40 1.23 -5.44
N PRO A 78 -19.83 0.51 -6.49
CA PRO A 78 -19.19 -0.74 -6.90
C PRO A 78 -17.68 -0.55 -6.98
N THR A 79 -16.93 -1.47 -6.40
CA THR A 79 -15.48 -1.33 -6.25
C THR A 79 -14.77 -2.49 -6.92
N LEU A 80 -13.82 -2.21 -7.81
CA LEU A 80 -12.88 -3.21 -8.33
C LEU A 80 -11.74 -3.37 -7.33
N VAL A 81 -11.37 -4.61 -7.02
CA VAL A 81 -10.17 -4.95 -6.24
C VAL A 81 -9.34 -5.94 -7.04
N ALA A 82 -8.05 -5.65 -7.22
CA ALA A 82 -7.13 -6.49 -7.99
C ALA A 82 -5.82 -6.70 -7.21
N TRP A 83 -5.28 -7.92 -7.22
CA TRP A 83 -4.04 -8.28 -6.56
C TRP A 83 -3.34 -9.46 -7.24
N ALA A 84 -2.06 -9.67 -6.91
CA ALA A 84 -1.30 -10.85 -7.31
C ALA A 84 -0.82 -11.62 -6.08
N ASP A 85 -0.79 -12.94 -6.20
CA ASP A 85 -0.34 -13.85 -5.14
C ASP A 85 1.16 -13.73 -4.82
N ASP A 86 1.95 -13.22 -5.77
CA ASP A 86 3.38 -13.01 -5.64
C ASP A 86 3.75 -11.57 -5.21
N ASP A 87 2.79 -10.76 -4.70
CA ASP A 87 3.09 -9.44 -4.15
C ASP A 87 4.02 -9.57 -2.91
N PRO A 88 5.28 -9.09 -2.97
CA PRO A 88 6.23 -9.24 -1.86
C PRO A 88 5.99 -8.24 -0.72
N VAL A 89 5.04 -7.32 -0.87
CA VAL A 89 4.78 -6.21 0.04
C VAL A 89 3.49 -6.39 0.81
N ILE A 90 2.46 -6.98 0.18
CA ILE A 90 1.12 -7.13 0.75
C ILE A 90 0.66 -8.57 0.59
N SER A 91 0.18 -9.17 1.67
CA SER A 91 -0.33 -10.54 1.61
C SER A 91 -1.70 -10.63 0.93
N THR A 92 -1.96 -11.76 0.29
CA THR A 92 -3.25 -12.11 -0.31
C THR A 92 -4.41 -11.95 0.67
N GLU A 93 -4.25 -12.35 1.93
CA GLU A 93 -5.30 -12.21 2.96
C GLU A 93 -5.71 -10.76 3.18
N THR A 94 -4.77 -9.82 3.03
CA THR A 94 -5.09 -8.40 3.22
C THR A 94 -5.90 -7.84 2.05
N PHE A 95 -5.58 -8.25 0.81
CA PHE A 95 -6.40 -7.90 -0.34
C PHE A 95 -7.79 -8.52 -0.27
N GLN A 96 -7.89 -9.77 0.18
CA GLN A 96 -9.18 -10.43 0.41
C GLN A 96 -9.99 -9.73 1.50
N ALA A 97 -9.35 -9.29 2.59
CA ALA A 97 -10.01 -8.50 3.63
C ALA A 97 -10.51 -7.14 3.10
N LEU A 98 -9.75 -6.46 2.23
CA LEU A 98 -10.22 -5.26 1.53
C LEU A 98 -11.43 -5.57 0.66
N ALA A 99 -11.33 -6.59 -0.19
CA ALA A 99 -12.37 -7.03 -1.11
C ALA A 99 -13.70 -7.34 -0.41
N ALA A 100 -13.65 -7.91 0.80
CA ALA A 100 -14.80 -8.19 1.64
C ALA A 100 -15.36 -6.95 2.36
N SER A 101 -14.53 -5.92 2.57
CA SER A 101 -14.89 -4.70 3.30
C SER A 101 -15.51 -3.60 2.43
N VAL A 102 -15.48 -3.74 1.10
CA VAL A 102 -15.96 -2.75 0.14
C VAL A 102 -17.15 -3.28 -0.67
N PRO A 103 -17.97 -2.41 -1.28
CA PRO A 103 -19.11 -2.85 -2.08
C PRO A 103 -18.72 -3.84 -3.20
N PRO A 104 -19.66 -4.73 -3.61
CA PRO A 104 -19.41 -5.70 -4.68
C PRO A 104 -18.98 -5.04 -5.99
N GLY A 105 -18.09 -5.72 -6.71
CA GLY A 105 -17.57 -5.36 -8.02
C GLY A 105 -16.56 -6.43 -8.47
N PRO A 106 -15.79 -6.20 -9.53
CA PRO A 106 -14.79 -7.15 -9.99
C PRO A 106 -13.75 -7.45 -8.89
N ARG A 107 -13.36 -8.73 -8.78
CA ARG A 107 -12.27 -9.22 -7.93
C ARG A 107 -11.31 -9.96 -8.83
N LEU A 108 -10.16 -9.36 -9.12
CA LEU A 108 -9.17 -9.91 -10.02
C LEU A 108 -7.99 -10.43 -9.20
N GLU A 109 -7.87 -11.74 -9.16
CA GLU A 109 -6.75 -12.43 -8.54
C GLU A 109 -5.83 -12.96 -9.64
N PHE A 110 -4.55 -12.60 -9.57
CA PHE A 110 -3.53 -13.03 -10.52
C PHE A 110 -2.51 -13.92 -9.81
N ALA A 111 -2.04 -14.97 -10.49
CA ALA A 111 -0.99 -15.83 -9.95
C ALA A 111 0.37 -15.11 -9.88
N ASP A 112 0.58 -14.09 -10.72
CA ASP A 112 1.81 -13.30 -10.82
C ASP A 112 1.52 -11.81 -11.04
N GLY A 113 2.57 -10.97 -11.03
CA GLY A 113 2.48 -9.54 -11.35
C GLY A 113 3.08 -8.63 -10.28
N GLY A 114 3.39 -9.20 -9.13
CA GLY A 114 3.97 -8.54 -7.96
C GLY A 114 3.14 -7.36 -7.50
N HIS A 115 3.82 -6.37 -6.92
CA HIS A 115 3.17 -5.22 -6.28
C HIS A 115 2.44 -4.26 -7.24
N ASN A 116 2.65 -4.39 -8.55
CA ASN A 116 2.12 -3.45 -9.54
C ASN A 116 1.34 -4.17 -10.64
N VAL A 117 0.28 -4.90 -10.25
CA VAL A 117 -0.59 -5.63 -11.18
C VAL A 117 -1.17 -4.77 -12.30
N GLN A 118 -1.33 -3.45 -12.09
CA GLN A 118 -1.73 -2.50 -13.13
C GLN A 118 -0.71 -2.32 -14.26
N LYS A 119 0.53 -2.75 -14.07
CA LYS A 119 1.59 -2.74 -15.10
C LYS A 119 1.69 -4.08 -15.81
N THR A 120 1.54 -5.18 -15.08
CA THR A 120 1.72 -6.53 -15.62
C THR A 120 0.43 -7.06 -16.27
N HIS A 121 -0.72 -6.78 -15.67
CA HIS A 121 -2.07 -7.19 -16.11
C HIS A 121 -2.90 -5.98 -16.55
N ALA A 122 -2.25 -5.00 -17.18
CA ALA A 122 -2.85 -3.72 -17.55
C ALA A 122 -4.12 -3.89 -18.42
N ARG A 123 -4.10 -4.87 -19.33
CA ARG A 123 -5.21 -5.14 -20.24
C ARG A 123 -6.44 -5.66 -19.50
N ASP A 124 -6.26 -6.66 -18.65
CA ASP A 124 -7.36 -7.28 -17.89
C ASP A 124 -7.99 -6.29 -16.92
N ILE A 125 -7.15 -5.47 -16.27
CA ILE A 125 -7.61 -4.40 -15.40
C ILE A 125 -8.36 -3.32 -16.19
N ALA A 126 -7.86 -2.91 -17.36
CA ALA A 126 -8.54 -1.91 -18.19
C ALA A 126 -9.90 -2.40 -18.70
N GLU A 127 -10.00 -3.67 -19.07
CA GLU A 127 -11.26 -4.30 -19.47
C GLU A 127 -12.26 -4.34 -18.32
N ALA A 128 -11.82 -4.77 -17.13
CA ALA A 128 -12.67 -4.81 -15.95
C ALA A 128 -13.12 -3.40 -15.50
N ILE A 129 -12.27 -2.39 -15.64
CA ILE A 129 -12.65 -0.98 -15.39
C ILE A 129 -13.74 -0.55 -16.39
N SER A 130 -13.54 -0.79 -17.68
CA SER A 130 -14.51 -0.43 -18.73
C SER A 130 -15.88 -1.08 -18.44
N ASN A 131 -15.89 -2.38 -18.14
CA ASN A 131 -17.11 -3.12 -17.81
C ASN A 131 -17.79 -2.63 -16.53
N LEU A 132 -17.04 -2.09 -15.57
CA LEU A 132 -17.59 -1.56 -14.31
C LEU A 132 -18.28 -0.20 -14.51
N VAL A 133 -17.77 0.63 -15.41
CA VAL A 133 -18.25 2.02 -15.58
C VAL A 133 -19.23 2.20 -16.74
N GLY A 134 -19.29 1.27 -17.70
CA GLY A 134 -20.16 1.32 -18.88
C GLY A 134 -19.46 1.96 -20.08
#